data_AF-A0A9E6VRH8-F1
#
_entry.id   AF-A0A9E6VRH8-F1
#
_cell.length_a   1.000
_cell.length_b   1.000
_cell.length_c   1.000
_cell.angle_alpha   90.00
_cell.angle_beta   90.00
_cell.angle_gamma   90.00
#
_symmetry.space_group_name_H-M   'P 1'
#
loop_
_entity.id
_entity.type
_entity.pdbx_description
1 polymer ?
#
loop_
_entity_poly.entity_id
_entity_poly.type
_entity_poly.pdbx_seq_one_letter_code
_entity_poly.pdbx_strand_id
1 'polypeptide(L)'
;MRGLYTFNIYLFRLAVFIAGIFNKKARLWQQGRKNLFEQLRANFKTESPVAWFHCASLGEFEQGRPLMEAFRKKHPDYKIILTFFSPSGYAVRKNYPGADYVCYLPLDTPSRAKRFLATVKPAVVFFIKYEFWYNFLYELREQKIPHYLVSGIFRPSQPFFRSYGNWFRRALHGYAHIFTQDENSLKLLKEIGIHRASISGDTRFDRVAEIAANAKEIPLAKAFQNNRAVFIAGSTWPADEEILYPLIAGQLSDEKNGIRKFMLVPHEISETHIENIIRSLEKNGGTKAVRFSQTTEAQAAEASVLIIDNIGMLSALYRYGTIGYIGGGFGAGIHNTLEAAVYGMPVFFGPNYRKFIEARGLIAAGAAFSISNAAELEQKFSKIAGNENVRLDCAARARFVSDHGGATAIILAQLGK
;
A
#
# COMPACT_ATOMS: atom_id res chain seq x y z
N MET A 1 30.08 11.29 14.63
CA MET A 1 28.92 10.52 14.12
C MET A 1 28.35 11.03 12.80
N ARG A 2 28.02 12.32 12.63
CA ARG A 2 27.56 12.88 11.32
C ARG A 2 28.56 12.64 10.17
N GLY A 3 29.87 12.77 10.44
CA GLY A 3 30.93 12.46 9.49
C GLY A 3 30.90 10.99 9.04
N LEU A 4 30.84 10.05 9.99
CA LEU A 4 30.72 8.62 9.72
C LEU A 4 29.45 8.28 8.91
N TYR A 5 28.32 8.87 9.26
CA TYR A 5 27.07 8.74 8.49
C TYR A 5 27.26 9.18 7.03
N THR A 6 27.86 10.36 6.83
CA THR A 6 28.11 10.90 5.48
C THR A 6 29.13 10.05 4.71
N PHE A 7 30.16 9.54 5.39
CA PHE A 7 31.12 8.59 4.82
C PHE A 7 30.45 7.30 4.35
N ASN A 8 29.57 6.72 5.17
CA ASN A 8 28.79 5.54 4.81
C ASN A 8 27.87 5.78 3.60
N ILE A 9 27.35 7.00 3.42
CA ILE A 9 26.59 7.37 2.21
C ILE A 9 27.47 7.36 0.96
N TYR A 10 28.72 7.85 1.05
CA TYR A 10 29.66 7.76 -0.07
C TYR A 10 30.03 6.31 -0.39
N LEU A 11 30.25 5.48 0.64
CA LEU A 11 30.50 4.05 0.45
C LEU A 11 29.30 3.35 -0.19
N PHE A 12 28.08 3.65 0.27
CA PHE A 12 26.85 3.15 -0.33
C PHE A 12 26.73 3.58 -1.81
N ARG A 13 27.04 4.85 -2.13
CA ARG A 13 27.05 5.32 -3.53
C ARG A 13 28.03 4.54 -4.38
N LEU A 14 29.23 4.26 -3.88
CA LEU A 14 30.24 3.46 -4.59
C LEU A 14 29.76 2.01 -4.79
N ALA A 15 29.19 1.39 -3.76
CA ALA A 15 28.65 0.05 -3.85
C ALA A 15 27.51 -0.03 -4.89
N VAL A 16 26.58 0.93 -4.89
CA VAL A 16 25.51 1.02 -5.89
C VAL A 16 26.07 1.28 -7.28
N PHE A 17 27.13 2.10 -7.40
CA PHE A 17 27.84 2.34 -8.66
C PHE A 17 28.33 1.03 -9.29
N ILE A 18 29.11 0.26 -8.53
CA ILE A 18 29.65 -1.04 -8.94
C ILE A 18 28.51 -2.03 -9.23
N ALA A 19 27.50 -2.11 -8.36
CA ALA A 19 26.37 -3.01 -8.55
C ALA A 19 25.57 -2.69 -9.83
N GLY A 20 25.57 -1.45 -10.31
CA GLY A 20 24.89 -1.06 -11.56
C GLY A 20 25.46 -1.69 -12.82
N ILE A 21 26.66 -2.27 -12.75
CA ILE A 21 27.24 -3.06 -13.85
C ILE A 21 26.39 -4.32 -14.06
N PHE A 22 25.98 -4.99 -12.97
CA PHE A 22 25.30 -6.29 -13.03
C PHE A 22 23.80 -6.23 -12.69
N ASN A 23 23.33 -5.17 -12.02
CA ASN A 23 21.97 -5.08 -11.52
C ASN A 23 21.19 -3.91 -12.15
N LYS A 24 20.08 -4.24 -12.85
CA LYS A 24 19.20 -3.27 -13.52
C LYS A 24 18.65 -2.21 -12.56
N LYS A 25 18.25 -2.58 -11.34
CA LYS A 25 17.69 -1.65 -10.35
C LYS A 25 18.75 -0.67 -9.86
N ALA A 26 19.96 -1.14 -9.58
CA ALA A 26 21.08 -0.26 -9.22
C ALA A 26 21.44 0.71 -10.37
N ARG A 27 21.44 0.23 -11.62
CA ARG A 27 21.66 1.07 -12.80
C ARG A 27 20.61 2.17 -12.95
N LEU A 28 19.33 1.83 -12.82
CA LEU A 28 18.23 2.80 -12.85
C LEU A 28 18.34 3.83 -11.71
N TRP A 29 18.73 3.39 -10.51
CA TRP A 29 18.93 4.27 -9.35
C TRP A 29 20.01 5.33 -9.63
N GLN A 30 21.09 4.97 -10.33
CA GLN A 30 22.15 5.88 -10.71
C GLN A 30 21.74 6.82 -11.84
N GLN A 31 21.22 6.25 -12.94
CA GLN A 31 20.83 7.01 -14.13
C GLN A 31 19.77 8.05 -13.81
N GLY A 32 18.80 7.71 -12.97
CA GLY A 32 17.75 8.63 -12.54
C GLY A 32 18.23 9.82 -11.71
N ARG A 33 19.46 9.77 -11.16
CA ARG A 33 20.08 10.87 -10.42
C ARG A 33 21.12 11.63 -11.23
N LYS A 34 21.38 11.22 -12.48
CA LYS A 34 22.28 11.95 -13.36
C LYS A 34 21.64 13.28 -13.72
N ASN A 35 22.42 14.35 -13.65
CA ASN A 35 21.99 15.72 -13.94
C ASN A 35 20.78 16.20 -13.13
N LEU A 36 20.55 15.64 -11.93
CA LEU A 36 19.36 15.92 -11.12
C LEU A 36 19.18 17.42 -10.84
N PHE A 37 20.26 18.12 -10.50
CA PHE A 37 20.16 19.55 -10.16
C PHE A 37 20.01 20.44 -11.39
N GLU A 38 20.59 20.07 -12.54
CA GLU A 38 20.37 20.76 -13.80
C GLU A 38 18.90 20.62 -14.21
N GLN A 39 18.35 19.39 -14.17
CA GLN A 39 16.95 19.13 -14.51
C GLN A 39 15.99 19.83 -13.55
N LEU A 40 16.26 19.81 -12.25
CA LEU A 40 15.44 20.49 -11.26
C LEU A 40 15.41 22.01 -11.50
N ARG A 41 16.56 22.64 -11.78
CA ARG A 41 16.62 24.07 -12.10
C ARG A 41 15.97 24.43 -13.42
N ALA A 42 16.01 23.53 -14.40
CA ALA A 42 15.39 23.77 -15.71
C ALA A 42 13.86 23.64 -15.66
N ASN A 43 13.37 22.64 -14.91
CA ASN A 43 11.99 22.18 -15.02
C ASN A 43 11.11 22.51 -13.80
N PHE A 44 11.69 22.96 -12.69
CA PHE A 44 10.95 23.29 -11.47
C PHE A 44 11.34 24.69 -10.97
N LYS A 45 11.02 25.70 -11.79
CA LYS A 45 11.06 27.12 -11.39
C LYS A 45 9.65 27.57 -11.05
N THR A 46 9.48 28.13 -9.87
CA THR A 46 8.18 28.65 -9.44
C THR A 46 8.35 29.75 -8.41
N GLU A 47 7.44 30.72 -8.46
CA GLU A 47 7.25 31.74 -7.42
C GLU A 47 6.19 31.31 -6.39
N SER A 48 5.48 30.20 -6.65
CA SER A 48 4.50 29.63 -5.73
C SER A 48 5.17 28.94 -4.54
N PRO A 49 4.53 28.91 -3.36
CA PRO A 49 5.03 28.12 -2.24
C PRO A 49 5.10 26.64 -2.62
N VAL A 50 6.14 25.95 -2.15
CA VAL A 50 6.40 24.54 -2.52
C VAL A 50 6.11 23.60 -1.35
N ALA A 51 5.29 22.58 -1.60
CA ALA A 51 5.10 21.44 -0.72
C ALA A 51 5.96 20.26 -1.22
N TRP A 52 6.88 19.79 -0.38
CA TRP A 52 7.74 18.66 -0.72
C TRP A 52 7.25 17.38 -0.03
N PHE A 53 6.81 16.40 -0.83
CA PHE A 53 6.49 15.06 -0.37
C PHE A 53 7.64 14.10 -0.69
N HIS A 54 8.09 13.32 0.28
CA HIS A 54 9.09 12.28 0.09
C HIS A 54 8.56 10.89 0.44
N CYS A 55 8.64 9.98 -0.55
CA CYS A 55 8.24 8.59 -0.44
C CYS A 55 9.38 7.69 -0.92
N ALA A 56 10.00 6.88 -0.06
CA ALA A 56 11.16 6.08 -0.50
C ALA A 56 10.83 5.10 -1.64
N SER A 57 9.64 4.50 -1.65
CA SER A 57 9.22 3.53 -2.66
C SER A 57 7.72 3.65 -3.02
N LEU A 58 7.20 2.70 -3.81
CA LEU A 58 5.79 2.67 -4.18
C LEU A 58 4.86 2.50 -2.98
N GLY A 59 5.25 1.69 -1.99
CA GLY A 59 4.43 1.47 -0.78
C GLY A 59 4.26 2.75 0.04
N GLU A 60 5.36 3.48 0.28
CA GLU A 60 5.30 4.79 0.94
C GLU A 60 4.55 5.83 0.09
N PHE A 61 4.59 5.73 -1.24
CA PHE A 61 3.79 6.62 -2.08
C PHE A 61 2.30 6.38 -1.93
N GLU A 62 1.82 5.13 -2.00
CA GLU A 62 0.39 4.85 -1.82
C GLU A 62 -0.10 5.27 -0.42
N GLN A 63 0.80 5.28 0.56
CA GLN A 63 0.54 5.82 1.89
C GLN A 63 0.51 7.36 1.90
N GLY A 64 1.46 8.05 1.27
CA GLY A 64 1.48 9.52 1.24
C GLY A 64 0.45 10.15 0.31
N ARG A 65 -0.04 9.40 -0.67
CA ARG A 65 -0.91 9.87 -1.75
C ARG A 65 -2.22 10.52 -1.27
N PRO A 66 -2.99 9.95 -0.32
CA PRO A 66 -4.24 10.55 0.13
C PRO A 66 -4.03 11.91 0.77
N LEU A 67 -2.98 12.04 1.58
CA LEU A 67 -2.59 13.32 2.15
C LEU A 67 -2.18 14.32 1.08
N MET A 68 -1.40 13.90 0.08
CA MET A 68 -0.97 14.78 -1.01
C MET A 68 -2.14 15.26 -1.88
N GLU A 69 -3.08 14.37 -2.22
CA GLU A 69 -4.29 14.72 -2.99
C GLU A 69 -5.19 15.66 -2.18
N ALA A 70 -5.38 15.41 -0.88
CA ALA A 70 -6.15 16.29 -0.01
C ALA A 70 -5.45 17.65 0.23
N PHE A 71 -4.12 17.66 0.38
CA PHE A 71 -3.32 18.87 0.48
C PHE A 71 -3.46 19.73 -0.78
N ARG A 72 -3.35 19.13 -1.98
CA ARG A 72 -3.56 19.81 -3.26
C ARG A 72 -4.95 20.47 -3.33
N LYS A 73 -6.00 19.76 -2.92
CA LYS A 73 -7.37 20.28 -2.92
C LYS A 73 -7.51 21.49 -1.97
N LYS A 74 -6.86 21.46 -0.81
CA LYS A 74 -6.93 22.51 0.21
C LYS A 74 -5.99 23.71 -0.05
N HIS A 75 -4.87 23.46 -0.72
CA HIS A 75 -3.81 24.43 -1.01
C HIS A 75 -3.48 24.42 -2.51
N PRO A 76 -4.41 24.85 -3.39
CA PRO A 76 -4.23 24.81 -4.84
C PRO A 76 -3.13 25.74 -5.34
N ASP A 77 -2.76 26.74 -4.54
CA ASP A 77 -1.68 27.70 -4.77
C ASP A 77 -0.28 27.10 -4.62
N TYR A 78 -0.15 25.95 -3.93
CA TYR A 78 1.13 25.28 -3.75
C TYR A 78 1.55 24.46 -4.96
N LYS A 79 2.84 24.53 -5.29
CA LYS A 79 3.49 23.56 -6.17
C LYS A 79 3.94 22.35 -5.37
N ILE A 80 3.66 21.16 -5.90
CA ILE A 80 4.00 19.90 -5.24
C ILE A 80 5.20 19.27 -5.94
N ILE A 81 6.28 19.07 -5.18
CA ILE A 81 7.40 18.23 -5.60
C ILE A 81 7.33 16.89 -4.87
N LEU A 82 7.39 15.80 -5.63
CA LEU A 82 7.39 14.44 -5.12
C LEU A 82 8.75 13.81 -5.37
N THR A 83 9.42 13.35 -4.32
CA THR A 83 10.71 12.68 -4.45
C THR A 83 10.66 11.21 -4.06
N PHE A 84 11.40 10.39 -4.81
CA PHE A 84 11.58 8.97 -4.55
C PHE A 84 13.03 8.60 -4.25
N PHE A 85 13.26 7.59 -3.42
CA PHE A 85 14.61 7.05 -3.24
C PHE A 85 14.85 5.81 -4.14
N SER A 86 13.89 4.91 -4.23
CA SER A 86 13.98 3.65 -4.98
C SER A 86 13.38 3.76 -6.38
N PRO A 87 13.98 3.10 -7.39
CA PRO A 87 13.39 2.95 -8.72
C PRO A 87 12.02 2.28 -8.71
N SER A 88 11.73 1.44 -7.70
CA SER A 88 10.42 0.77 -7.60
C SER A 88 9.26 1.75 -7.42
N GLY A 89 9.48 2.89 -6.77
CA GLY A 89 8.48 3.96 -6.70
C GLY A 89 8.56 4.87 -7.93
N TYR A 90 9.76 5.39 -8.21
CA TYR A 90 9.96 6.38 -9.27
C TYR A 90 9.54 5.87 -10.65
N ALA A 91 9.96 4.66 -11.05
CA ALA A 91 9.70 4.17 -12.41
C ALA A 91 8.19 4.03 -12.69
N VAL A 92 7.40 3.73 -11.65
CA VAL A 92 5.94 3.55 -11.72
C VAL A 92 5.22 4.90 -11.66
N ARG A 93 5.74 5.88 -10.90
CA ARG A 93 5.03 7.13 -10.57
C ARG A 93 5.71 8.41 -11.03
N LYS A 94 6.75 8.34 -11.87
CA LYS A 94 7.45 9.52 -12.43
C LYS A 94 6.55 10.51 -13.19
N ASN A 95 5.41 10.05 -13.69
CA ASN A 95 4.43 10.87 -14.41
C ASN A 95 3.13 11.05 -13.59
N TYR A 96 3.21 10.96 -12.26
CA TYR A 96 2.02 11.07 -11.42
C TYR A 96 1.42 12.50 -11.51
N PRO A 97 0.15 12.65 -11.98
CA PRO A 97 -0.43 13.95 -12.27
C PRO A 97 -0.72 14.80 -11.02
N GLY A 98 -0.74 14.19 -9.83
CA GLY A 98 -0.97 14.92 -8.59
C GLY A 98 0.25 15.72 -8.10
N ALA A 99 1.43 15.57 -8.71
CA ALA A 99 2.63 16.35 -8.42
C ALA A 99 3.05 17.19 -9.65
N ASP A 100 3.51 18.43 -9.42
CA ASP A 100 4.01 19.29 -10.52
C ASP A 100 5.39 18.85 -11.00
N TYR A 101 6.17 18.21 -10.12
CA TYR A 101 7.45 17.65 -10.48
C TYR A 101 7.76 16.40 -9.67
N VAL A 102 8.24 15.36 -10.35
CA VAL A 102 8.64 14.10 -9.73
C VAL A 102 10.10 13.85 -10.04
N CYS A 103 10.92 13.64 -9.01
CA CYS A 103 12.35 13.35 -9.18
C CYS A 103 12.87 12.35 -8.15
N TYR A 104 14.14 12.00 -8.25
CA TYR A 104 14.80 11.27 -7.17
C TYR A 104 15.24 12.20 -6.06
N LEU A 105 15.19 11.70 -4.82
CA LEU A 105 15.88 12.34 -3.70
C LEU A 105 17.40 12.29 -3.96
N PRO A 106 18.11 13.43 -3.82
CA PRO A 106 19.57 13.42 -3.81
C PRO A 106 20.09 12.51 -2.69
N LEU A 107 21.32 12.02 -2.85
CA LEU A 107 22.01 11.39 -1.72
C LEU A 107 22.11 12.36 -0.55
N ASP A 108 21.85 11.85 0.65
CA ASP A 108 21.78 12.62 1.88
C ASP A 108 23.16 13.02 2.40
N THR A 109 23.91 13.78 1.61
CA THR A 109 25.17 14.41 2.04
C THR A 109 24.90 15.87 2.40
N PRO A 110 25.71 16.50 3.29
CA PRO A 110 25.50 17.90 3.68
C PRO A 110 25.39 18.86 2.50
N SER A 111 26.28 18.73 1.51
CA SER A 111 26.30 19.59 0.32
C SER A 111 25.09 19.40 -0.58
N ARG A 112 24.62 18.16 -0.75
CA ARG A 112 23.47 17.84 -1.60
C ARG A 112 22.15 18.21 -0.94
N ALA A 113 22.00 18.00 0.36
CA ALA A 113 20.83 18.42 1.13
C ALA A 113 20.68 19.95 1.07
N LYS A 114 21.75 20.70 1.36
CA LYS A 114 21.78 22.16 1.25
C LYS A 114 21.47 22.65 -0.17
N ARG A 115 22.11 22.06 -1.19
CA ARG A 115 21.86 22.43 -2.59
C ARG A 115 20.43 22.16 -3.02
N PHE A 116 19.84 21.05 -2.57
CA PHE A 116 18.46 20.70 -2.89
C PHE A 116 17.48 21.68 -2.28
N LEU A 117 17.60 21.96 -0.97
CA LEU A 117 16.73 22.91 -0.30
C LEU A 117 16.88 24.34 -0.83
N ALA A 118 18.09 24.76 -1.18
CA ALA A 118 18.31 26.06 -1.84
C ALA A 118 17.70 26.14 -3.26
N THR A 119 17.54 25.01 -3.94
CA THR A 119 16.95 24.95 -5.28
C THR A 119 15.42 24.85 -5.22
N VAL A 120 14.89 23.99 -4.34
CA VAL A 120 13.45 23.71 -4.19
C VAL A 120 12.75 24.76 -3.36
N LYS A 121 13.42 25.30 -2.33
CA LYS A 121 12.87 26.26 -1.35
C LYS A 121 11.50 25.82 -0.81
N PRO A 122 11.38 24.60 -0.22
CA PRO A 122 10.09 24.11 0.25
C PRO A 122 9.59 24.96 1.42
N ALA A 123 8.30 25.32 1.36
CA ALA A 123 7.59 25.96 2.46
C ALA A 123 7.12 24.93 3.50
N VAL A 124 6.91 23.68 3.08
CA VAL A 124 6.53 22.56 3.97
C VAL A 124 7.05 21.23 3.42
N VAL A 125 7.38 20.29 4.30
CA VAL A 125 7.88 18.96 3.93
C VAL A 125 7.10 17.83 4.63
N PHE A 126 6.79 16.78 3.87
CA PHE A 126 6.12 15.58 4.35
C PHE A 126 6.99 14.36 4.06
N PHE A 127 7.49 13.75 5.13
CA PHE A 127 8.21 12.48 5.11
C PHE A 127 7.25 11.35 5.41
N ILE A 128 7.18 10.33 4.55
CA ILE A 128 6.22 9.23 4.72
C ILE A 128 6.88 7.99 5.33
N LYS A 129 6.39 7.58 6.50
CA LYS A 129 6.73 6.33 7.20
C LYS A 129 8.12 6.28 7.85
N TYR A 130 9.17 5.88 7.13
CA TYR A 130 10.50 5.57 7.70
C TYR A 130 11.62 6.49 7.18
N GLU A 131 11.31 7.75 6.87
CA GLU A 131 12.25 8.65 6.21
C GLU A 131 13.02 9.51 7.23
N PHE A 132 14.21 9.04 7.61
CA PHE A 132 15.07 9.68 8.62
C PHE A 132 16.42 10.12 8.04
N TRP A 133 16.37 10.94 7.00
CA TRP A 133 17.56 11.44 6.30
C TRP A 133 18.26 12.53 7.12
N TYR A 134 19.34 12.17 7.82
CA TYR A 134 19.95 13.05 8.83
C TYR A 134 20.37 14.41 8.27
N ASN A 135 21.02 14.47 7.10
CA ASN A 135 21.52 15.75 6.58
C ASN A 135 20.38 16.63 6.05
N PHE A 136 19.33 16.06 5.46
CA PHE A 136 18.10 16.77 5.14
C PHE A 136 17.39 17.29 6.40
N LEU A 137 17.17 16.44 7.41
CA LEU A 137 16.53 16.85 8.66
C LEU A 137 17.32 17.94 9.39
N TYR A 138 18.65 17.83 9.39
CA TYR A 138 19.53 18.89 9.89
C TYR A 138 19.29 20.20 9.16
N GLU A 139 19.38 20.20 7.83
CA GLU A 139 19.26 21.43 7.04
C GLU A 139 17.85 22.04 7.10
N LEU A 140 16.80 21.23 7.11
CA LEU A 140 15.42 21.68 7.31
C LEU A 140 15.26 22.42 8.64
N ARG A 141 15.85 21.87 9.71
CA ARG A 141 15.84 22.51 11.03
C ARG A 141 16.62 23.83 11.03
N GLU A 142 17.81 23.87 10.45
CA GLU A 142 18.62 25.10 10.37
C GLU A 142 17.91 26.21 9.60
N GLN A 143 17.21 25.85 8.52
CA GLN A 143 16.41 26.79 7.71
C GLN A 143 15.01 27.05 8.29
N LYS A 144 14.67 26.46 9.45
CA LYS A 144 13.35 26.56 10.12
C LYS A 144 12.18 26.18 9.21
N ILE A 145 12.39 25.23 8.29
CA ILE A 145 11.34 24.75 7.39
C ILE A 145 10.50 23.71 8.14
N PRO A 146 9.17 23.91 8.25
CA PRO A 146 8.30 22.96 8.92
C PRO A 146 8.26 21.64 8.15
N HIS A 147 8.53 20.55 8.86
CA HIS A 147 8.54 19.21 8.30
C HIS A 147 7.85 18.22 9.23
N TYR A 148 7.12 17.29 8.63
CA TYR A 148 6.24 16.35 9.31
C TYR A 148 6.61 14.92 8.94
N LEU A 149 6.55 14.00 9.91
CA LEU A 149 6.58 12.57 9.64
C LEU A 149 5.15 12.05 9.67
N VAL A 150 4.72 11.42 8.59
CA VAL A 150 3.36 10.91 8.42
C VAL A 150 3.37 9.39 8.43
N SER A 151 2.42 8.77 9.15
CA SER A 151 2.35 7.31 9.30
C SER A 151 3.66 6.70 9.85
N GLY A 152 4.29 7.39 10.80
CA GLY A 152 5.50 6.92 11.46
C GLY A 152 5.25 5.65 12.27
N ILE A 153 6.17 4.69 12.15
CA ILE A 153 6.19 3.46 12.96
C ILE A 153 7.57 3.37 13.61
N PHE A 154 7.60 3.13 14.91
CA PHE A 154 8.84 3.05 15.67
C PHE A 154 9.00 1.68 16.33
N ARG A 155 10.25 1.25 16.48
CA ARG A 155 10.61 -0.05 17.07
C ARG A 155 11.76 0.14 18.05
N PRO A 156 11.77 -0.54 19.21
CA PRO A 156 12.86 -0.42 20.19
C PRO A 156 14.26 -0.75 19.62
N SER A 157 14.30 -1.53 18.53
CA SER A 157 15.56 -1.90 17.86
C SER A 157 16.20 -0.77 17.06
N GLN A 158 15.45 0.28 16.70
CA GLN A 158 15.99 1.39 15.92
C GLN A 158 17.04 2.18 16.71
N PRO A 159 18.05 2.76 16.02
CA PRO A 159 19.13 3.48 16.68
C PRO A 159 18.65 4.58 17.64
N PHE A 160 17.53 5.24 17.37
CA PHE A 160 16.96 6.31 18.22
C PHE A 160 16.77 5.90 19.69
N PHE A 161 16.49 4.63 19.93
CA PHE A 161 16.20 4.07 21.26
C PHE A 161 17.41 3.34 21.87
N ARG A 162 18.55 3.33 21.17
CA ARG A 162 19.80 2.76 21.67
C ARG A 162 20.68 3.84 22.28
N SER A 163 21.51 3.46 23.26
CA SER A 163 22.42 4.36 23.97
C SER A 163 23.36 5.12 23.03
N TYR A 164 23.87 4.46 21.99
CA TYR A 164 24.76 5.05 20.98
C TYR A 164 24.05 5.97 19.97
N GLY A 165 22.71 5.99 19.96
CA GLY A 165 21.93 6.71 18.96
C GLY A 165 21.50 8.11 19.33
N ASN A 166 21.94 8.64 20.47
CA ASN A 166 21.60 9.99 20.94
C ASN A 166 21.81 11.08 19.88
N TRP A 167 22.86 10.96 19.06
CA TRP A 167 23.13 11.93 17.99
C TRP A 167 22.08 11.88 16.87
N PHE A 168 21.57 10.70 16.52
CA PHE A 168 20.55 10.50 15.48
C PHE A 168 19.15 10.82 16.02
N ARG A 169 18.90 10.55 17.30
CA ARG A 169 17.69 10.97 18.03
C ARG A 169 17.43 12.47 17.91
N ARG A 170 18.47 13.30 17.95
CA ARG A 170 18.35 14.76 17.77
C ARG A 170 17.67 15.16 16.46
N ALA A 171 17.76 14.33 15.42
CA ALA A 171 17.07 14.59 14.15
C ALA A 171 15.54 14.48 14.30
N LEU A 172 15.04 13.63 15.20
CA LEU A 172 13.61 13.50 15.44
C LEU A 172 13.01 14.73 16.14
N HIS A 173 13.78 15.42 16.98
CA HIS A 173 13.34 16.66 17.61
C HIS A 173 13.15 17.81 16.59
N GLY A 174 13.68 17.69 15.37
CA GLY A 174 13.52 18.69 14.32
C GLY A 174 12.09 18.75 13.77
N TYR A 175 11.36 17.63 13.79
CA TYR A 175 10.02 17.56 13.23
C TYR A 175 9.08 18.55 13.91
N ALA A 176 8.31 19.27 13.10
CA ALA A 176 7.22 20.12 13.58
C ALA A 176 6.19 19.26 14.32
N HIS A 177 5.83 18.11 13.73
CA HIS A 177 5.03 17.07 14.38
C HIS A 177 5.30 15.69 13.77
N ILE A 178 5.17 14.64 14.58
CA ILE A 178 5.26 13.24 14.14
C ILE A 178 3.89 12.57 14.32
N PHE A 179 3.29 12.14 13.21
CA PHE A 179 2.05 11.39 13.21
C PHE A 179 2.35 9.89 13.16
N THR A 180 2.01 9.16 14.22
CA THR A 180 2.24 7.71 14.31
C THR A 180 1.03 6.91 13.86
N GLN A 181 1.28 5.67 13.41
CA GLN A 181 0.21 4.73 13.09
C GLN A 181 -0.39 4.07 14.32
N ASP A 182 0.42 3.86 15.36
CA ASP A 182 0.03 3.08 16.54
C ASP A 182 0.48 3.74 17.85
N GLU A 183 -0.12 3.27 18.94
CA GLU A 183 0.13 3.72 20.31
C GLU A 183 1.54 3.36 20.79
N ASN A 184 2.06 2.19 20.36
CA ASN A 184 3.40 1.73 20.72
C ASN A 184 4.47 2.70 20.23
N SER A 185 4.33 3.17 18.99
CA SER A 185 5.21 4.17 18.38
C SER A 185 5.14 5.49 19.12
N LEU A 186 3.94 5.94 19.50
CA LEU A 186 3.78 7.17 20.28
C LEU A 186 4.44 7.04 21.66
N LYS A 187 4.27 5.89 22.34
CA LYS A 187 4.90 5.61 23.64
C LYS A 187 6.42 5.65 23.53
N LEU A 188 7.00 4.98 22.53
CA LEU A 188 8.44 4.98 22.30
C LEU A 188 8.99 6.39 22.08
N LEU A 189 8.30 7.23 21.31
CA LEU A 189 8.69 8.62 21.10
C LEU A 189 8.66 9.43 22.41
N LYS A 190 7.63 9.24 23.24
CA LYS A 190 7.53 9.91 24.55
C LYS A 190 8.67 9.50 25.49
N GLU A 191 9.07 8.23 25.50
CA GLU A 191 10.18 7.70 26.32
C GLU A 191 11.52 8.39 26.03
N ILE A 192 11.70 8.90 24.81
CA ILE A 192 12.90 9.63 24.39
C ILE A 192 12.71 11.16 24.34
N GLY A 193 11.64 11.68 24.96
CA GLY A 193 11.38 13.12 25.11
C GLY A 193 10.79 13.81 23.88
N ILE A 194 10.16 13.06 22.97
CA ILE A 194 9.47 13.62 21.80
C ILE A 194 7.97 13.70 22.09
N HIS A 195 7.52 14.92 22.41
CA HIS A 195 6.11 15.19 22.76
C HIS A 195 5.29 15.77 21.61
N ARG A 196 5.94 16.29 20.56
CA ARG A 196 5.28 16.75 19.32
C ARG A 196 4.93 15.55 18.43
N ALA A 197 4.11 14.68 18.97
CA ALA A 197 3.67 13.47 18.31
C ALA A 197 2.24 13.10 18.71
N SER A 198 1.47 12.57 17.76
CA SER A 198 0.11 12.08 18.00
C SER A 198 -0.18 10.88 17.10
N ILE A 199 -1.20 10.11 17.44
CA ILE A 199 -1.67 9.01 16.59
C ILE A 199 -2.56 9.63 15.52
N SER A 200 -2.23 9.38 14.25
CA SER A 200 -3.13 9.64 13.12
C SER A 200 -3.71 8.36 12.54
N GLY A 201 -3.04 7.22 12.73
CA GLY A 201 -3.33 6.01 11.98
C GLY A 201 -2.64 5.99 10.60
N ASP A 202 -3.15 5.17 9.70
CA ASP A 202 -2.61 4.94 8.37
C ASP A 202 -3.53 5.54 7.30
N THR A 203 -3.00 6.47 6.52
CA THR A 203 -3.73 7.16 5.45
C THR A 203 -4.21 6.24 4.32
N ARG A 204 -3.69 5.01 4.22
CA ARG A 204 -4.21 4.01 3.27
C ARG A 204 -5.68 3.63 3.54
N PHE A 205 -6.13 3.74 4.79
CA PHE A 205 -7.54 3.49 5.16
C PHE A 205 -8.46 4.56 4.55
N ASP A 206 -8.06 5.84 4.60
CA ASP A 206 -8.79 6.93 3.93
C ASP A 206 -8.97 6.65 2.44
N ARG A 207 -7.89 6.13 1.80
CA ARG A 207 -7.91 5.88 0.36
C ARG A 207 -8.89 4.79 -0.03
N VAL A 208 -8.85 3.65 0.65
CA VAL A 208 -9.75 2.54 0.31
C VAL A 208 -11.20 2.93 0.56
N ALA A 209 -11.47 3.73 1.61
CA ALA A 209 -12.79 4.28 1.87
C ALA A 209 -13.26 5.23 0.76
N GLU A 210 -12.40 6.14 0.30
CA GLU A 210 -12.70 7.02 -0.84
C GLU A 210 -12.95 6.23 -2.12
N ILE A 211 -12.12 5.22 -2.42
CA ILE A 211 -12.31 4.36 -3.60
C ILE A 211 -13.64 3.61 -3.51
N ALA A 212 -13.96 3.01 -2.36
CA ALA A 212 -15.19 2.27 -2.17
C ALA A 212 -16.42 3.17 -2.30
N ALA A 213 -16.38 4.38 -1.72
CA ALA A 213 -17.47 5.35 -1.81
C ALA A 213 -17.71 5.86 -3.25
N ASN A 214 -16.66 5.94 -4.06
CA ASN A 214 -16.74 6.43 -5.45
C ASN A 214 -16.66 5.30 -6.50
N ALA A 215 -16.75 4.03 -6.08
CA ALA A 215 -16.62 2.89 -6.97
C ALA A 215 -17.75 2.92 -8.00
N LYS A 216 -17.38 2.99 -9.28
CA LYS A 216 -18.35 2.87 -10.38
C LYS A 216 -18.98 1.48 -10.38
N GLU A 217 -20.22 1.40 -10.84
CA GLU A 217 -20.85 0.11 -11.10
C GLU A 217 -20.17 -0.56 -12.30
N ILE A 218 -19.98 -1.88 -12.20
CA ILE A 218 -19.49 -2.75 -13.25
C ILE A 218 -20.66 -3.68 -13.62
N PRO A 219 -21.43 -3.37 -14.68
CA PRO A 219 -22.66 -4.08 -15.02
C PRO A 219 -22.49 -5.60 -15.11
N LEU A 220 -21.42 -6.07 -15.77
CA LEU A 220 -21.10 -7.50 -15.89
C LEU A 220 -20.85 -8.17 -14.53
N ALA A 221 -20.12 -7.52 -13.61
CA ALA A 221 -19.87 -8.06 -12.28
C ALA A 221 -21.14 -8.08 -11.40
N LYS A 222 -22.01 -7.08 -11.56
CA LYS A 222 -23.34 -7.04 -10.93
C LYS A 222 -24.24 -8.15 -11.47
N ALA A 223 -24.25 -8.35 -12.78
CA ALA A 223 -24.97 -9.43 -13.43
C ALA A 223 -24.45 -10.80 -12.95
N PHE A 224 -23.13 -10.97 -12.82
CA PHE A 224 -22.53 -12.18 -12.26
C PHE A 224 -22.97 -12.45 -10.81
N GLN A 225 -22.95 -11.42 -9.96
CA GLN A 225 -23.39 -11.51 -8.57
C GLN A 225 -24.85 -11.97 -8.50
N ASN A 226 -25.74 -11.37 -9.29
CA ASN A 226 -27.16 -11.72 -9.37
C ASN A 226 -27.83 -11.89 -7.99
N ASN A 227 -27.55 -10.99 -7.04
CA ASN A 227 -28.01 -11.04 -5.64
C ASN A 227 -27.63 -12.33 -4.87
N ARG A 228 -26.62 -13.07 -5.34
CA ARG A 228 -26.07 -14.25 -4.65
C ARG A 228 -24.79 -13.89 -3.93
N ALA A 229 -24.43 -14.70 -2.93
CA ALA A 229 -23.16 -14.56 -2.24
C ALA A 229 -22.00 -14.92 -3.19
N VAL A 230 -20.98 -14.06 -3.23
CA VAL A 230 -19.81 -14.22 -4.12
C VAL A 230 -18.54 -14.35 -3.31
N PHE A 231 -17.72 -15.34 -3.64
CA PHE A 231 -16.34 -15.43 -3.20
C PHE A 231 -15.43 -14.77 -4.22
N ILE A 232 -14.67 -13.75 -3.81
CA ILE A 232 -13.75 -13.02 -4.71
C ILE A 232 -12.31 -13.33 -4.32
N ALA A 233 -11.57 -13.99 -5.20
CA ALA A 233 -10.14 -14.23 -5.04
C ALA A 233 -9.34 -13.17 -5.80
N GLY A 234 -8.84 -12.19 -5.05
CA GLY A 234 -8.17 -11.02 -5.57
C GLY A 234 -6.65 -11.11 -5.60
N SER A 235 -6.07 -10.71 -6.73
CA SER A 235 -4.62 -10.70 -6.98
C SER A 235 -3.95 -12.06 -6.73
N THR A 236 -4.60 -13.15 -7.15
CA THR A 236 -4.07 -14.51 -6.98
C THR A 236 -2.81 -14.74 -7.79
N TRP A 237 -1.92 -15.58 -7.27
CA TRP A 237 -0.78 -16.15 -7.99
C TRP A 237 -0.99 -17.66 -8.18
N PRO A 238 -0.20 -18.33 -9.04
CA PRO A 238 -0.33 -19.77 -9.26
C PRO A 238 -0.39 -20.59 -7.96
N ALA A 239 0.44 -20.28 -6.96
CA ALA A 239 0.43 -20.97 -5.67
C ALA A 239 -0.85 -20.76 -4.85
N ASP A 240 -1.50 -19.60 -4.99
CA ASP A 240 -2.82 -19.36 -4.40
C ASP A 240 -3.91 -20.14 -5.15
N GLU A 241 -3.83 -20.15 -6.48
CA GLU A 241 -4.83 -20.77 -7.37
C GLU A 241 -4.90 -22.30 -7.17
N GLU A 242 -3.76 -22.97 -7.02
CA GLU A 242 -3.70 -24.41 -6.69
C GLU A 242 -4.45 -24.78 -5.40
N ILE A 243 -4.52 -23.85 -4.45
CA ILE A 243 -5.25 -24.03 -3.18
C ILE A 243 -6.75 -23.75 -3.36
N LEU A 244 -7.10 -22.88 -4.32
CA LEU A 244 -8.48 -22.48 -4.59
C LEU A 244 -9.23 -23.49 -5.46
N TYR A 245 -8.57 -24.21 -6.38
CA TYR A 245 -9.26 -25.15 -7.27
C TYR A 245 -10.04 -26.25 -6.53
N PRO A 246 -9.50 -26.93 -5.50
CA PRO A 246 -10.23 -27.94 -4.76
C PRO A 246 -11.44 -27.37 -4.01
N LEU A 247 -11.31 -26.16 -3.44
CA LEU A 247 -12.42 -25.45 -2.80
C LEU A 247 -13.55 -25.21 -3.81
N ILE A 248 -13.24 -24.62 -4.97
CA ILE A 248 -14.24 -24.28 -5.99
C ILE A 248 -14.95 -25.55 -6.47
N ALA A 249 -14.20 -26.61 -6.78
CA ALA A 249 -14.77 -27.88 -7.20
C ALA A 249 -15.69 -28.51 -6.13
N GLY A 250 -15.28 -28.47 -4.86
CA GLY A 250 -16.08 -28.97 -3.74
C GLY A 250 -17.40 -28.21 -3.57
N GLN A 251 -17.36 -26.88 -3.57
CA GLN A 251 -18.56 -26.05 -3.38
C GLN A 251 -19.53 -26.09 -4.57
N LEU A 252 -19.05 -26.40 -5.78
CA LEU A 252 -19.91 -26.51 -6.95
C LEU A 252 -20.53 -27.90 -7.11
N SER A 253 -19.93 -28.94 -6.51
CA SER A 253 -20.44 -30.31 -6.50
C SER A 253 -21.39 -30.61 -5.34
N ASP A 254 -21.27 -29.91 -4.21
CA ASP A 254 -22.08 -30.13 -3.01
C ASP A 254 -22.66 -28.81 -2.47
N GLU A 255 -23.99 -28.72 -2.31
CA GLU A 255 -24.71 -27.47 -2.01
C GLU A 255 -24.63 -27.02 -0.53
N LYS A 256 -23.76 -27.63 0.28
CA LYS A 256 -23.74 -27.48 1.75
C LYS A 256 -23.60 -26.06 2.29
N ASN A 257 -22.90 -25.14 1.58
CA ASN A 257 -22.49 -23.85 2.17
C ASN A 257 -23.05 -22.61 1.45
N GLY A 258 -23.91 -22.77 0.44
CA GLY A 258 -24.66 -21.67 -0.19
C GLY A 258 -23.89 -20.70 -1.09
N ILE A 259 -22.55 -20.71 -1.12
CA ILE A 259 -21.73 -19.87 -2.02
C ILE A 259 -21.38 -20.64 -3.29
N ARG A 260 -21.91 -20.20 -4.44
CA ARG A 260 -21.73 -20.87 -5.74
C ARG A 260 -21.16 -19.96 -6.83
N LYS A 261 -20.86 -18.72 -6.48
CA LYS A 261 -20.31 -17.71 -7.40
C LYS A 261 -18.88 -17.40 -6.97
N PHE A 262 -17.92 -17.73 -7.83
CA PHE A 262 -16.49 -17.50 -7.62
C PHE A 262 -15.97 -16.53 -8.66
N MET A 263 -15.42 -15.40 -8.21
CA MET A 263 -14.76 -14.44 -9.07
C MET A 263 -13.25 -14.53 -8.86
N LEU A 264 -12.51 -14.92 -9.90
CA LEU A 264 -11.07 -15.04 -9.87
C LEU A 264 -10.44 -13.83 -10.54
N VAL A 265 -9.58 -13.12 -9.82
CA VAL A 265 -8.88 -11.93 -10.30
C VAL A 265 -7.37 -12.20 -10.19
N PRO A 266 -6.77 -12.92 -11.14
CA PRO A 266 -5.36 -13.24 -11.11
C PRO A 266 -4.48 -12.00 -11.21
N HIS A 267 -3.31 -12.04 -10.57
CA HIS A 267 -2.34 -10.96 -10.64
C HIS A 267 -1.68 -10.87 -12.02
N GLU A 268 -1.52 -12.01 -12.69
CA GLU A 268 -1.06 -12.11 -14.07
C GLU A 268 -2.25 -12.40 -14.99
N ILE A 269 -2.37 -11.65 -16.08
CA ILE A 269 -3.48 -11.79 -17.05
C ILE A 269 -2.99 -12.20 -18.44
N SER A 270 -1.80 -12.81 -18.53
CA SER A 270 -1.30 -13.33 -19.80
C SER A 270 -2.25 -14.41 -20.30
N GLU A 271 -2.45 -14.48 -21.62
CA GLU A 271 -3.39 -15.43 -22.22
C GLU A 271 -3.08 -16.88 -21.78
N THR A 272 -1.79 -17.24 -21.76
CA THR A 272 -1.32 -18.54 -21.25
C THR A 272 -1.71 -18.80 -19.79
N HIS A 273 -1.61 -17.79 -18.91
CA HIS A 273 -2.00 -17.95 -17.51
C HIS A 273 -3.52 -18.15 -17.37
N ILE A 274 -4.32 -17.34 -18.09
CA ILE A 274 -5.78 -17.46 -18.07
C ILE A 274 -6.24 -18.83 -18.60
N GLU A 275 -5.65 -19.32 -19.69
CA GLU A 275 -5.92 -20.66 -20.21
C GLU A 275 -5.58 -21.76 -19.18
N ASN A 276 -4.48 -21.61 -18.44
CA ASN A 276 -4.10 -22.57 -17.40
C ASN A 276 -5.13 -22.60 -16.26
N ILE A 277 -5.63 -21.45 -15.82
CA ILE A 277 -6.70 -21.38 -14.80
C ILE A 277 -7.94 -22.14 -15.29
N ILE A 278 -8.37 -21.90 -16.54
CA ILE A 278 -9.55 -22.56 -17.12
C ILE A 278 -9.35 -24.08 -17.15
N ARG A 279 -8.21 -24.57 -17.67
CA ARG A 279 -7.90 -26.01 -17.72
C ARG A 279 -7.85 -26.64 -16.33
N SER A 280 -7.30 -25.94 -15.33
CA SER A 280 -7.24 -26.43 -13.96
C SER A 280 -8.62 -26.53 -13.32
N LEU A 281 -9.53 -25.58 -13.57
CA LEU A 281 -10.91 -25.63 -13.10
C LEU A 281 -11.69 -26.80 -13.74
N GLU A 282 -11.51 -27.02 -15.05
CA GLU A 282 -12.11 -28.16 -15.75
C GLU A 282 -11.59 -29.49 -15.20
N LYS A 283 -10.27 -29.59 -14.95
CA LYS A 283 -9.64 -30.79 -14.39
C LYS A 283 -10.10 -31.11 -12.97
N ASN A 284 -10.26 -30.10 -12.10
CA ASN A 284 -10.56 -30.32 -10.68
C ASN A 284 -12.04 -30.58 -10.40
N GLY A 285 -12.96 -30.22 -11.30
CA GLY A 285 -14.40 -30.40 -11.06
C GLY A 285 -15.31 -30.18 -12.26
N GLY A 286 -14.81 -30.28 -13.49
CA GLY A 286 -15.60 -30.07 -14.71
C GLY A 286 -16.20 -28.67 -14.82
N THR A 287 -15.65 -27.70 -14.10
CA THR A 287 -16.25 -26.38 -13.94
C THR A 287 -15.94 -25.49 -15.13
N LYS A 288 -16.97 -25.06 -15.86
CA LYS A 288 -16.84 -24.07 -16.92
C LYS A 288 -16.77 -22.67 -16.34
N ALA A 289 -15.68 -21.96 -16.63
CA ALA A 289 -15.51 -20.56 -16.29
C ALA A 289 -15.77 -19.66 -17.51
N VAL A 290 -16.29 -18.47 -17.27
CA VAL A 290 -16.39 -17.43 -18.30
C VAL A 290 -15.36 -16.33 -18.04
N ARG A 291 -14.89 -15.68 -19.10
CA ARG A 291 -13.95 -14.55 -19.01
C ARG A 291 -14.69 -13.23 -19.08
N PHE A 292 -14.27 -12.27 -18.27
CA PHE A 292 -14.85 -10.93 -18.23
C PHE A 292 -14.86 -10.27 -19.62
N SER A 293 -13.75 -10.32 -20.35
CA SER A 293 -13.65 -9.68 -21.66
C SER A 293 -14.44 -10.37 -22.79
N GLN A 294 -14.91 -11.60 -22.59
CA GLN A 294 -15.51 -12.45 -23.63
C GLN A 294 -16.94 -12.92 -23.30
N THR A 295 -17.55 -12.41 -22.24
CA THR A 295 -18.89 -12.82 -21.81
C THR A 295 -19.87 -11.67 -21.83
N THR A 296 -21.15 -12.00 -21.97
CA THR A 296 -22.27 -11.07 -21.84
C THR A 296 -22.82 -11.07 -20.42
N GLU A 297 -23.59 -10.06 -20.04
CA GLU A 297 -24.25 -9.99 -18.73
C GLU A 297 -25.16 -11.20 -18.46
N ALA A 298 -25.89 -11.66 -19.49
CA ALA A 298 -26.75 -12.84 -19.40
C ALA A 298 -25.95 -14.11 -19.09
N GLN A 299 -24.85 -14.34 -19.83
CA GLN A 299 -23.97 -15.48 -19.60
C GLN A 299 -23.28 -15.40 -18.23
N ALA A 300 -22.85 -14.21 -17.82
CA ALA A 300 -22.26 -14.00 -16.50
C ALA A 300 -23.25 -14.31 -15.36
N ALA A 301 -24.52 -13.95 -15.52
CA ALA A 301 -25.57 -14.22 -14.54
C ALA A 301 -25.79 -15.71 -14.29
N GLU A 302 -25.55 -16.56 -15.29
CA GLU A 302 -25.65 -18.03 -15.19
C GLU A 302 -24.34 -18.69 -14.75
N ALA A 303 -23.19 -18.08 -15.03
CA ALA A 303 -21.89 -18.67 -14.75
C ALA A 303 -21.60 -18.84 -13.24
N SER A 304 -21.00 -19.96 -12.85
CA SER A 304 -20.52 -20.17 -11.47
C SER A 304 -19.15 -19.57 -11.21
N VAL A 305 -18.31 -19.49 -12.25
CA VAL A 305 -16.95 -18.93 -12.15
C VAL A 305 -16.75 -17.85 -13.22
N LEU A 306 -16.32 -16.67 -12.77
CA LEU A 306 -15.94 -15.55 -13.62
C LEU A 306 -14.46 -15.22 -13.42
N ILE A 307 -13.69 -15.22 -14.50
CA ILE A 307 -12.27 -14.84 -14.50
C ILE A 307 -12.14 -13.40 -15.01
N ILE A 308 -11.50 -12.54 -14.24
CA ILE A 308 -11.21 -11.16 -14.60
C ILE A 308 -9.84 -11.10 -15.28
N ASP A 309 -9.85 -10.88 -16.58
CA ASP A 309 -8.67 -10.88 -17.45
C ASP A 309 -8.24 -9.47 -17.86
N ASN A 310 -8.49 -8.49 -16.99
CA ASN A 310 -8.08 -7.09 -17.17
C ASN A 310 -7.51 -6.50 -15.88
N ILE A 311 -6.82 -5.36 -16.00
CA ILE A 311 -6.14 -4.69 -14.89
C ILE A 311 -6.97 -3.50 -14.40
N GLY A 312 -6.97 -3.27 -13.09
CA GLY A 312 -7.43 -2.01 -12.49
C GLY A 312 -8.88 -2.03 -11.98
N MET A 313 -9.53 -3.18 -11.98
CA MET A 313 -10.93 -3.30 -11.53
C MET A 313 -11.10 -3.88 -10.11
N LEU A 314 -10.07 -4.56 -9.57
CA LEU A 314 -10.17 -5.36 -8.34
C LEU A 314 -10.81 -4.62 -7.15
N SER A 315 -10.32 -3.42 -6.83
CA SER A 315 -10.85 -2.65 -5.69
C SER A 315 -12.34 -2.29 -5.84
N ALA A 316 -12.82 -2.09 -7.08
CA ALA A 316 -14.25 -1.88 -7.33
C ALA A 316 -15.03 -3.19 -7.33
N LEU A 317 -14.42 -4.31 -7.74
CA LEU A 317 -15.07 -5.62 -7.79
C LEU A 317 -15.42 -6.17 -6.40
N TYR A 318 -14.63 -5.85 -5.37
CA TYR A 318 -14.92 -6.30 -3.99
C TYR A 318 -16.31 -5.87 -3.49
N ARG A 319 -16.91 -4.81 -4.05
CA ARG A 319 -18.30 -4.42 -3.72
C ARG A 319 -19.34 -5.50 -4.01
N TYR A 320 -19.03 -6.44 -4.91
CA TYR A 320 -19.92 -7.54 -5.29
C TYR A 320 -19.67 -8.80 -4.45
N GLY A 321 -18.63 -8.77 -3.60
CA GLY A 321 -18.18 -9.90 -2.81
C GLY A 321 -18.89 -10.01 -1.47
N THR A 322 -18.95 -11.25 -0.98
CA THR A 322 -19.40 -11.58 0.38
C THR A 322 -18.25 -12.14 1.21
N ILE A 323 -17.33 -12.85 0.57
CA ILE A 323 -16.11 -13.37 1.18
C ILE A 323 -14.95 -13.11 0.22
N GLY A 324 -13.80 -12.69 0.75
CA GLY A 324 -12.61 -12.38 -0.04
C GLY A 324 -11.47 -13.37 0.18
N TYR A 325 -10.61 -13.51 -0.81
CA TYR A 325 -9.29 -14.10 -0.69
C TYR A 325 -8.26 -13.13 -1.26
N ILE A 326 -7.17 -12.88 -0.54
CA ILE A 326 -6.09 -11.97 -0.94
C ILE A 326 -4.86 -12.80 -1.29
N GLY A 327 -4.46 -12.73 -2.56
CA GLY A 327 -3.31 -13.49 -3.07
C GLY A 327 -1.95 -12.99 -2.59
N GLY A 328 -0.92 -13.75 -2.97
CA GLY A 328 0.48 -13.51 -2.66
C GLY A 328 0.94 -14.13 -1.35
N GLY A 329 0.01 -14.56 -0.49
CA GLY A 329 0.30 -15.09 0.84
C GLY A 329 1.20 -16.34 0.88
N PHE A 330 1.36 -17.04 -0.25
CA PHE A 330 2.29 -18.17 -0.42
C PHE A 330 3.64 -17.78 -1.07
N GLY A 331 3.77 -16.54 -1.51
CA GLY A 331 4.99 -15.97 -2.09
C GLY A 331 5.70 -15.01 -1.14
N ALA A 332 6.13 -13.85 -1.67
CA ALA A 332 6.92 -12.87 -0.90
C ALA A 332 6.12 -12.11 0.19
N GLY A 333 4.80 -12.20 0.17
CA GLY A 333 3.88 -11.53 1.08
C GLY A 333 2.50 -11.31 0.45
N ILE A 334 1.54 -10.83 1.22
CA ILE A 334 0.16 -10.62 0.76
C ILE A 334 -0.01 -9.30 -0.01
N HIS A 335 -0.98 -9.28 -0.92
CA HIS A 335 -1.47 -8.04 -1.55
C HIS A 335 -2.36 -7.23 -0.58
N ASN A 336 -2.98 -6.17 -1.09
CA ASN A 336 -3.67 -5.16 -0.28
C ASN A 336 -4.99 -5.70 0.33
N THR A 337 -4.96 -6.05 1.62
CA THR A 337 -6.12 -6.52 2.37
C THR A 337 -7.20 -5.45 2.60
N LEU A 338 -6.81 -4.18 2.62
CA LEU A 338 -7.72 -3.07 2.92
C LEU A 338 -8.79 -2.87 1.83
N GLU A 339 -8.47 -3.21 0.57
CA GLU A 339 -9.40 -3.05 -0.56
C GLU A 339 -10.62 -3.97 -0.47
N ALA A 340 -10.49 -5.14 0.15
CA ALA A 340 -11.61 -6.04 0.41
C ALA A 340 -12.30 -5.71 1.75
N ALA A 341 -11.49 -5.48 2.79
CA ALA A 341 -11.99 -5.25 4.13
C ALA A 341 -12.85 -3.98 4.24
N VAL A 342 -12.62 -2.96 3.40
CA VAL A 342 -13.45 -1.73 3.36
C VAL A 342 -14.93 -2.01 3.02
N TYR A 343 -15.23 -3.09 2.30
CA TYR A 343 -16.61 -3.51 2.00
C TYR A 343 -17.20 -4.41 3.08
N GLY A 344 -16.52 -4.57 4.22
CA GLY A 344 -16.97 -5.44 5.29
C GLY A 344 -16.82 -6.93 4.96
N MET A 345 -15.93 -7.30 4.05
CA MET A 345 -15.76 -8.72 3.69
C MET A 345 -14.81 -9.43 4.67
N PRO A 346 -15.16 -10.62 5.21
CA PRO A 346 -14.16 -11.51 5.78
C PRO A 346 -13.17 -11.94 4.70
N VAL A 347 -11.88 -11.94 5.03
CA VAL A 347 -10.81 -12.23 4.06
C VAL A 347 -9.92 -13.40 4.46
N PHE A 348 -9.59 -14.24 3.47
CA PHE A 348 -8.59 -15.29 3.57
C PHE A 348 -7.28 -14.86 2.92
N PHE A 349 -6.15 -15.39 3.39
CA PHE A 349 -4.85 -15.24 2.72
C PHE A 349 -3.84 -16.28 3.22
N GLY A 350 -2.78 -16.51 2.44
CA GLY A 350 -1.68 -17.40 2.82
C GLY A 350 -0.85 -16.93 4.03
N PRO A 351 0.11 -17.75 4.51
CA PRO A 351 0.76 -17.57 5.80
C PRO A 351 1.73 -16.37 5.89
N ASN A 352 2.15 -15.79 4.76
CA ASN A 352 3.18 -14.74 4.71
C ASN A 352 2.65 -13.31 4.95
N TYR A 353 1.80 -13.12 5.97
CA TYR A 353 1.16 -11.83 6.29
C TYR A 353 1.84 -11.02 7.41
N ARG A 354 2.82 -11.59 8.14
CA ARG A 354 3.34 -11.01 9.40
C ARG A 354 3.91 -9.58 9.28
N LYS A 355 4.33 -9.16 8.09
CA LYS A 355 4.89 -7.82 7.82
C LYS A 355 3.82 -6.74 7.62
N PHE A 356 2.55 -7.12 7.50
CA PHE A 356 1.44 -6.24 7.16
C PHE A 356 0.62 -5.95 8.42
N ILE A 357 0.62 -4.70 8.86
CA ILE A 357 -0.04 -4.29 10.11
C ILE A 357 -1.54 -4.45 9.97
N GLU A 358 -2.08 -4.06 8.82
CA GLU A 358 -3.48 -4.20 8.44
C GLU A 358 -3.99 -5.64 8.56
N ALA A 359 -3.23 -6.61 8.04
CA ALA A 359 -3.63 -8.01 8.08
C ALA A 359 -3.60 -8.60 9.49
N ARG A 360 -2.60 -8.19 10.31
CA ARG A 360 -2.56 -8.56 11.72
C ARG A 360 -3.73 -7.95 12.50
N GLY A 361 -4.07 -6.70 12.21
CA GLY A 361 -5.22 -6.01 12.80
C GLY A 361 -6.54 -6.73 12.47
N LEU A 362 -6.75 -7.08 11.19
CA LEU A 362 -7.94 -7.83 10.76
C LEU A 362 -8.01 -9.22 11.38
N ILE A 363 -6.89 -9.94 11.55
CA ILE A 363 -6.87 -11.21 12.26
C ILE A 363 -7.22 -11.02 13.74
N ALA A 364 -6.63 -10.03 14.40
CA ALA A 364 -6.92 -9.73 15.81
C ALA A 364 -8.39 -9.34 16.02
N ALA A 365 -8.98 -8.64 15.05
CA ALA A 365 -10.40 -8.30 15.03
C ALA A 365 -11.30 -9.50 14.70
N GLY A 366 -10.77 -10.63 14.22
CA GLY A 366 -11.56 -11.79 13.78
C GLY A 366 -12.23 -11.62 12.41
N ALA A 367 -11.75 -10.67 11.59
CA ALA A 367 -12.24 -10.37 10.25
C ALA A 367 -11.38 -10.99 9.13
N ALA A 368 -10.23 -11.59 9.48
CA ALA A 368 -9.34 -12.23 8.52
C ALA A 368 -8.79 -13.56 9.01
N PHE A 369 -8.45 -14.44 8.05
CA PHE A 369 -8.07 -15.83 8.29
C PHE A 369 -6.84 -16.20 7.47
N SER A 370 -5.70 -16.36 8.15
CA SER A 370 -4.52 -16.97 7.54
C SER A 370 -4.77 -18.47 7.32
N ILE A 371 -4.36 -19.00 6.17
CA ILE A 371 -4.45 -20.43 5.83
C ILE A 371 -3.11 -20.93 5.30
N SER A 372 -2.82 -22.21 5.46
CA SER A 372 -1.54 -22.82 5.08
C SER A 372 -1.66 -23.83 3.94
N ASN A 373 -2.88 -24.31 3.64
CA ASN A 373 -3.18 -25.29 2.61
C ASN A 373 -4.69 -25.32 2.28
N ALA A 374 -5.07 -26.11 1.28
CA ALA A 374 -6.46 -26.25 0.83
C ALA A 374 -7.41 -26.82 1.90
N ALA A 375 -6.95 -27.75 2.74
CA ALA A 375 -7.78 -28.33 3.79
C ALA A 375 -8.13 -27.29 4.88
N GLU A 376 -7.17 -26.47 5.28
CA GLU A 376 -7.40 -25.37 6.24
C GLU A 376 -8.31 -24.29 5.63
N LEU A 377 -8.16 -24.01 4.34
CA LEU A 377 -9.07 -23.11 3.63
C LEU A 377 -10.49 -23.65 3.64
N GLU A 378 -10.71 -24.89 3.21
CA GLU A 378 -12.03 -25.53 3.17
C GLU A 378 -12.68 -25.53 4.56
N GLN A 379 -11.95 -25.91 5.60
CA GLN A 379 -12.45 -25.93 6.98
C GLN A 379 -12.95 -24.56 7.43
N LYS A 380 -12.14 -23.51 7.25
CA LYS A 380 -12.50 -22.16 7.69
C LYS A 380 -13.56 -21.53 6.78
N PHE A 381 -13.49 -21.79 5.47
CA PHE A 381 -14.48 -21.36 4.49
C PHE A 381 -15.85 -21.94 4.82
N SER A 382 -15.97 -23.26 5.00
CA SER A 382 -17.22 -23.94 5.33
C SER A 382 -17.88 -23.35 6.58
N LYS A 383 -17.10 -23.04 7.62
CA LYS A 383 -17.60 -22.39 8.84
C LYS A 383 -18.22 -21.01 8.59
N ILE A 384 -17.64 -20.20 7.71
CA ILE A 384 -18.09 -18.83 7.44
C ILE A 384 -19.19 -18.81 6.37
N ALA A 385 -19.04 -19.61 5.31
CA ALA A 385 -20.00 -19.70 4.22
C ALA A 385 -21.32 -20.32 4.67
N GLY A 386 -21.27 -21.43 5.43
CA GLY A 386 -22.44 -22.15 5.91
C GLY A 386 -23.18 -21.52 7.10
N ASN A 387 -22.69 -20.40 7.67
CA ASN A 387 -23.35 -19.73 8.79
C ASN A 387 -23.41 -18.22 8.59
N GLU A 388 -24.61 -17.73 8.26
CA GLU A 388 -24.86 -16.31 8.02
C GLU A 388 -24.53 -15.42 9.22
N ASN A 389 -24.84 -15.84 10.45
CA ASN A 389 -24.53 -15.06 11.65
C ASN A 389 -23.02 -14.90 11.85
N VAL A 390 -22.25 -15.97 11.64
CA VAL A 390 -20.78 -15.91 11.70
C VAL A 390 -20.25 -14.97 10.62
N ARG A 391 -20.81 -15.02 9.41
CA ARG A 391 -20.42 -14.15 8.30
C ARG A 391 -20.71 -12.68 8.58
N LEU A 392 -21.90 -12.38 9.12
CA LEU A 392 -22.31 -11.02 9.49
C LEU A 392 -21.47 -10.48 10.65
N ASP A 393 -21.14 -11.32 11.64
CA ASP A 393 -20.23 -10.94 12.74
C ASP A 393 -18.81 -10.64 12.23
N CYS A 394 -18.26 -11.48 11.34
CA CYS A 394 -16.98 -11.18 10.69
C CYS A 394 -17.04 -9.89 9.87
N ALA A 395 -18.15 -9.67 9.16
CA ALA A 395 -18.35 -8.47 8.35
C ALA A 395 -18.46 -7.20 9.21
N ALA A 396 -19.14 -7.27 10.35
CA ALA A 396 -19.20 -6.19 11.32
C ALA A 396 -17.80 -5.88 11.87
N ARG A 397 -16.98 -6.90 12.13
CA ARG A 397 -15.58 -6.73 12.59
C ARG A 397 -14.66 -6.20 11.50
N ALA A 398 -14.95 -6.46 10.23
CA ALA A 398 -14.23 -5.89 9.09
C ALA A 398 -14.43 -4.36 8.97
N ARG A 399 -15.44 -3.78 9.65
CA ARG A 399 -15.57 -2.32 9.85
C ARG A 399 -14.38 -1.68 10.58
N PHE A 400 -13.45 -2.48 11.10
CA PHE A 400 -12.10 -2.07 11.45
C PHE A 400 -11.51 -1.04 10.47
N VAL A 401 -11.76 -1.19 9.15
CA VAL A 401 -11.28 -0.23 8.15
C VAL A 401 -11.92 1.15 8.30
N SER A 402 -13.22 1.21 8.53
CA SER A 402 -13.95 2.47 8.74
C SER A 402 -13.52 3.17 10.03
N ASP A 403 -13.28 2.40 11.09
CA ASP A 403 -12.89 2.93 12.41
C ASP A 403 -11.45 3.48 12.44
N HIS A 404 -10.60 3.03 11.51
CA HIS A 404 -9.21 3.46 11.38
C HIS A 404 -8.98 4.49 10.26
N GLY A 405 -10.06 5.01 9.66
CA GLY A 405 -10.02 6.16 8.76
C GLY A 405 -9.86 7.50 9.52
N GLY A 406 -9.77 8.59 8.77
CA GLY A 406 -9.65 9.96 9.28
C GLY A 406 -8.21 10.48 9.43
N ALA A 407 -7.19 9.65 9.15
CA ALA A 407 -5.78 10.01 9.34
C ALA A 407 -5.40 11.28 8.58
N THR A 408 -5.83 11.38 7.32
CA THR A 408 -5.56 12.55 6.46
C THR A 408 -6.14 13.83 7.05
N ALA A 409 -7.37 13.80 7.58
CA ALA A 409 -8.01 14.97 8.17
C ALA A 409 -7.29 15.42 9.46
N ILE A 410 -6.90 14.47 10.32
CA ILE A 410 -6.13 14.73 11.54
C ILE A 410 -4.82 15.45 11.20
N ILE A 411 -4.08 14.94 10.20
CA ILE A 411 -2.81 15.53 9.77
C ILE A 411 -3.02 16.95 9.26
N LEU A 412 -3.98 17.16 8.35
CA LEU A 412 -4.27 18.48 7.75
C LEU A 412 -4.76 19.51 8.78
N ALA A 413 -5.42 19.08 9.85
CA ALA A 413 -5.90 19.96 10.93
C ALA A 413 -4.78 20.45 11.87
N GLN A 414 -3.62 19.79 11.83
CA GLN A 414 -2.47 20.10 12.68
C GLN A 414 -1.38 20.89 11.94
N LEU A 415 -1.46 21.02 10.62
CA LEU A 415 -0.49 21.80 9.85
C LEU A 415 -0.53 23.28 10.24
N GLY A 416 0.63 23.83 10.60
CA GLY A 416 0.79 25.25 10.93
C GLY A 416 0.41 25.65 12.35
N LYS A 417 0.01 24.68 13.20
CA LYS A 417 -0.05 24.83 14.66
C LYS A 417 1.29 24.42 15.27
#